data_AF-A0A2E6PRV0-F1
#
_entry.id   AF-A0A2E6PRV0-F1
#
_cell.length_a   1.000
_cell.length_b   1.000
_cell.length_c   1.000
_cell.angle_alpha   90.00
_cell.angle_beta   90.00
_cell.angle_gamma   90.00
#
_symmetry.space_group_name_H-M   'P 1'
#
loop_
_entity.id
_entity.type
_entity.pdbx_description
1 polymer ?
#
loop_
_entity_poly.entity_id
_entity_poly.type
_entity_poly.pdbx_seq_one_letter_code
_entity_poly.pdbx_strand_id
1 'polypeptide(L)'
;MIDKIIVIGPGKSSLDYRPGTDDKVLAFQEVFPNCIEHLKIIPDYWTSGDPNAYVLGFQYLLDNTNNPDLKKIKILVPDSFFGDLSTYRKSFGTTPLMRINKGWEKFTNLLKQVSKIYDVIKVPVVTTKYLALHQKAKTELDLIFEQEYIRFMFGKVVFGTVPFDSESVIGETFKWGLENKLTSNVLPICYYLKSGKVKIYGFDYQGPRFYSEIARHPWNDESQVKDNIVEFSLNILKKWVEWKSIHGMEIISGTQDPVCLPNDFLTFEE
;
A
#
# COMPACT_ATOMS: atom_id res chain seq x y z
N MET A 1 -3.11 -20.66 -1.15
CA MET A 1 -1.81 -19.98 -1.15
C MET A 1 -1.63 -19.42 -2.54
N ILE A 2 -1.17 -18.18 -2.68
CA ILE A 2 -0.90 -17.59 -3.99
C ILE A 2 0.57 -17.80 -4.26
N ASP A 3 0.95 -18.45 -5.36
CA ASP A 3 2.36 -18.74 -5.62
C ASP A 3 3.15 -17.45 -5.90
N LYS A 4 2.58 -16.57 -6.74
CA LYS A 4 3.16 -15.29 -7.13
C LYS A 4 2.07 -14.23 -7.25
N ILE A 5 2.34 -13.04 -6.72
CA ILE A 5 1.53 -11.84 -6.94
C ILE A 5 2.38 -10.75 -7.61
N ILE A 6 1.81 -10.12 -8.63
CA ILE A 6 2.37 -8.94 -9.30
C ILE A 6 1.73 -7.71 -8.67
N VAL A 7 2.55 -6.80 -8.15
CA VAL A 7 2.06 -5.54 -7.57
C VAL A 7 2.34 -4.40 -8.53
N ILE A 8 1.29 -3.65 -8.87
CA ILE A 8 1.39 -2.45 -9.72
C ILE A 8 1.20 -1.20 -8.86
N GLY A 9 2.28 -0.45 -8.69
CA GLY A 9 2.33 0.87 -8.08
C GLY A 9 2.16 2.01 -9.11
N PRO A 10 2.17 3.27 -8.65
CA PRO A 10 1.89 4.42 -9.51
C PRO A 10 3.07 4.87 -10.38
N GLY A 11 4.29 4.45 -10.09
CA GLY A 11 5.51 4.86 -10.80
C GLY A 11 5.54 4.48 -12.27
N LYS A 12 6.37 5.18 -13.04
CA LYS A 12 6.54 4.98 -14.49
C LYS A 12 7.00 3.57 -14.84
N SER A 13 7.79 2.92 -13.99
CA SER A 13 8.26 1.55 -14.24
C SER A 13 7.13 0.51 -14.32
N SER A 14 5.90 0.85 -13.90
CA SER A 14 4.70 0.04 -14.17
C SER A 14 4.44 -0.20 -15.65
N LEU A 15 4.98 0.64 -16.55
CA LEU A 15 4.90 0.44 -17.99
C LEU A 15 5.74 -0.73 -18.50
N ASP A 16 6.67 -1.26 -17.70
CA ASP A 16 7.48 -2.43 -18.07
C ASP A 16 6.71 -3.74 -17.88
N TYR A 17 5.65 -3.73 -17.08
CA TYR A 17 4.87 -4.92 -16.85
C TYR A 17 4.24 -5.45 -18.15
N ARG A 18 4.43 -6.74 -18.40
CA ARG A 18 3.81 -7.48 -19.50
C ARG A 18 2.93 -8.57 -18.89
N PRO A 19 1.60 -8.53 -19.09
CA PRO A 19 0.71 -9.46 -18.41
C PRO A 19 0.92 -10.91 -18.85
N GLY A 20 1.22 -11.80 -17.90
CA GLY A 20 1.17 -13.24 -18.11
C GLY A 20 -0.24 -13.80 -17.95
N THR A 21 -0.50 -14.98 -18.51
CA THR A 21 -1.81 -15.66 -18.45
C THR A 21 -2.22 -16.09 -17.05
N ASP A 22 -1.25 -16.38 -16.19
CA ASP A 22 -1.44 -16.92 -14.84
C ASP A 22 -1.08 -15.92 -13.73
N ASP A 23 -0.79 -14.66 -14.10
CA ASP A 23 -0.41 -13.65 -13.13
C ASP A 23 -1.60 -13.22 -12.27
N LYS A 24 -1.39 -13.19 -10.95
CA LYS A 24 -2.29 -12.53 -10.01
C LYS A 24 -1.86 -11.11 -9.78
N VAL A 25 -2.69 -10.15 -10.15
CA VAL A 25 -2.32 -8.73 -10.11
C VAL A 25 -2.99 -8.00 -8.95
N LEU A 26 -2.20 -7.30 -8.15
CA LEU A 26 -2.63 -6.37 -7.11
C LEU A 26 -2.35 -4.93 -7.55
N ALA A 27 -3.39 -4.16 -7.82
CA ALA A 27 -3.26 -2.71 -8.02
C ALA A 27 -3.26 -1.99 -6.67
N PHE A 28 -2.41 -0.96 -6.53
CA PHE A 28 -2.31 -0.16 -5.30
C PHE A 28 -2.78 1.29 -5.46
N GLN A 29 -3.57 1.81 -4.51
CA GLN A 29 -4.07 3.20 -4.52
C GLN A 29 -4.88 3.54 -5.78
N GLU A 30 -4.70 4.75 -6.34
CA GLU A 30 -5.41 5.30 -7.50
C GLU A 30 -5.00 4.61 -8.81
N VAL A 31 -4.12 3.61 -8.75
CA VAL A 31 -3.62 2.89 -9.92
C VAL A 31 -4.68 2.01 -10.56
N PHE A 32 -5.68 1.52 -9.80
CA PHE A 32 -6.67 0.57 -10.31
C PHE A 32 -7.34 1.00 -11.63
N PRO A 33 -7.99 2.18 -11.74
CA PRO A 33 -8.58 2.59 -13.01
C PRO A 33 -7.54 2.72 -14.12
N ASN A 34 -6.35 3.21 -13.76
CA ASN A 34 -5.25 3.44 -14.70
C ASN A 34 -4.64 2.13 -15.24
N CYS A 35 -4.69 1.03 -14.48
CA CYS A 35 -4.33 -0.30 -14.97
C CYS A 35 -5.19 -0.68 -16.20
N ILE A 36 -6.49 -0.38 -16.15
CA ILE A 36 -7.40 -0.72 -17.24
C ILE A 36 -7.19 0.23 -18.42
N GLU A 37 -7.11 1.53 -18.13
CA GLU A 37 -7.05 2.56 -19.17
C GLU A 37 -5.72 2.57 -19.91
N HIS A 38 -4.59 2.39 -19.20
CA HIS A 38 -3.25 2.55 -19.77
C HIS A 38 -2.52 1.21 -19.96
N LEU A 39 -2.60 0.28 -19.01
CA LEU A 39 -1.91 -1.02 -19.10
C LEU A 39 -2.77 -2.09 -19.76
N LYS A 40 -4.06 -1.81 -20.00
CA LYS A 40 -5.05 -2.77 -20.54
C LYS A 40 -5.16 -4.05 -19.72
N ILE A 41 -5.02 -3.93 -18.39
CA ILE A 41 -5.18 -5.04 -17.45
C ILE A 41 -6.32 -4.78 -16.47
N ILE A 42 -7.02 -5.86 -16.11
CA ILE A 42 -7.99 -5.85 -15.00
C ILE A 42 -7.32 -6.59 -13.84
N PRO A 43 -7.02 -5.91 -12.72
CA PRO A 43 -6.33 -6.55 -11.61
C PRO A 43 -7.24 -7.53 -10.86
N ASP A 44 -6.70 -8.64 -10.36
CA ASP A 44 -7.44 -9.57 -9.50
C ASP A 44 -7.77 -8.96 -8.13
N TYR A 45 -6.87 -8.12 -7.62
CA TYR A 45 -6.97 -7.49 -6.31
C TYR A 45 -6.75 -5.99 -6.42
N TRP A 46 -7.44 -5.23 -5.57
CA TRP A 46 -7.19 -3.80 -5.41
C TRP A 46 -7.17 -3.44 -3.93
N THR A 47 -6.15 -2.68 -3.52
CA THR A 47 -6.06 -2.14 -2.15
C THR A 47 -5.52 -0.71 -2.14
N SER A 48 -5.71 -0.03 -1.02
CA SER A 48 -5.17 1.30 -0.76
C SER A 48 -4.94 1.50 0.75
N GLY A 49 -3.87 2.22 1.07
CA GLY A 49 -3.59 2.72 2.41
C GLY A 49 -4.21 4.09 2.74
N ASP A 50 -4.93 4.70 1.81
CA ASP A 50 -5.66 5.97 2.00
C ASP A 50 -7.07 5.87 1.41
N PRO A 51 -8.13 6.22 2.18
CA PRO A 51 -9.51 6.18 1.71
C PRO A 51 -9.81 7.16 0.57
N ASN A 52 -9.02 8.23 0.41
CA ASN A 52 -9.16 9.14 -0.72
C ASN A 52 -8.97 8.43 -2.07
N ALA A 53 -7.97 7.54 -2.15
CA ALA A 53 -7.69 6.81 -3.38
C ALA A 53 -8.82 5.85 -3.78
N TYR A 54 -9.59 5.35 -2.81
CA TYR A 54 -10.77 4.53 -3.09
C TYR A 54 -11.90 5.32 -3.72
N VAL A 55 -12.03 6.63 -3.46
CA VAL A 55 -13.14 7.43 -4.00
C VAL A 55 -13.17 7.39 -5.53
N LEU A 56 -12.00 7.56 -6.17
CA LEU A 56 -11.89 7.50 -7.63
C LEU A 56 -12.24 6.11 -8.17
N GLY A 57 -11.62 5.05 -7.62
CA GLY A 57 -11.86 3.70 -8.13
C GLY A 57 -13.27 3.18 -7.82
N PHE A 58 -13.89 3.57 -6.70
CA PHE A 58 -15.28 3.24 -6.42
C PHE A 58 -16.24 3.92 -7.39
N GLN A 59 -15.99 5.19 -7.73
CA GLN A 59 -16.78 5.87 -8.75
C GLN A 59 -16.63 5.16 -10.11
N TYR A 60 -15.39 4.84 -10.51
CA TYR A 60 -15.11 4.10 -11.74
C TYR A 60 -15.87 2.76 -11.81
N LEU A 61 -15.89 1.99 -10.72
CA LEU A 61 -16.62 0.73 -10.64
C LEU A 61 -18.14 0.93 -10.75
N LEU A 62 -18.70 1.97 -10.15
CA LEU A 62 -20.13 2.25 -10.22
C LEU A 62 -20.56 2.70 -11.62
N ASP A 63 -19.72 3.49 -12.29
CA ASP A 63 -19.95 3.96 -13.66
C ASP A 63 -19.85 2.82 -14.69
N ASN A 64 -19.12 1.73 -14.35
CA ASN A 64 -18.88 0.58 -15.22
C ASN A 64 -19.55 -0.72 -14.70
N THR A 65 -20.70 -0.59 -14.04
CA THR A 65 -21.40 -1.73 -13.41
C THR A 65 -21.78 -2.87 -14.35
N ASN A 66 -21.92 -2.60 -15.65
CA ASN A 66 -22.27 -3.59 -16.67
C ASN A 66 -21.06 -4.41 -17.17
N ASN A 67 -19.82 -4.09 -16.78
CA ASN A 67 -18.65 -4.85 -17.17
C ASN A 67 -18.49 -6.09 -16.26
N PRO A 68 -18.68 -7.33 -16.78
CA PRO A 68 -18.60 -8.54 -15.98
C PRO A 68 -17.17 -8.86 -15.51
N ASP A 69 -16.13 -8.41 -16.22
CA ASP A 69 -14.75 -8.67 -15.82
C ASP A 69 -14.36 -7.84 -14.59
N LEU A 70 -14.90 -6.63 -14.43
CA LEU A 70 -14.71 -5.83 -13.22
C LEU A 70 -15.36 -6.45 -11.98
N LYS A 71 -16.34 -7.35 -12.14
CA LYS A 71 -16.96 -8.07 -11.02
C LYS A 71 -16.03 -9.12 -10.41
N LYS A 72 -14.98 -9.52 -11.12
CA LYS A 72 -14.01 -10.53 -10.67
C LYS A 72 -12.99 -9.96 -9.68
N ILE A 73 -12.90 -8.64 -9.57
CA ILE A 73 -11.93 -7.94 -8.71
C ILE A 73 -12.30 -8.11 -7.24
N LYS A 74 -11.31 -8.45 -6.42
CA LYS A 74 -11.41 -8.48 -4.96
C LYS A 74 -10.85 -7.19 -4.38
N ILE A 75 -11.72 -6.43 -3.70
CA ILE A 75 -11.39 -5.12 -3.16
C ILE A 75 -11.02 -5.28 -1.68
N LEU A 76 -9.75 -5.10 -1.35
CA LEU A 76 -9.19 -5.36 -0.02
C LEU A 76 -9.16 -4.08 0.81
N VAL A 77 -10.17 -3.87 1.66
CA VAL A 77 -10.33 -2.64 2.44
C VAL A 77 -9.96 -2.89 3.91
N PRO A 78 -9.04 -2.10 4.51
CA PRO A 78 -8.74 -2.17 5.94
C PRO A 78 -10.00 -2.04 6.82
N ASP A 79 -10.14 -2.87 7.85
CA ASP A 79 -11.31 -2.89 8.72
C ASP A 79 -11.63 -1.55 9.40
N SER A 80 -10.60 -0.79 9.74
CA SER A 80 -10.70 0.56 10.28
C SER A 80 -11.42 1.55 9.37
N PHE A 81 -11.47 1.32 8.05
CA PHE A 81 -12.11 2.22 7.08
C PHE A 81 -13.64 2.05 7.08
N PHE A 82 -14.15 0.96 7.65
CA PHE A 82 -15.59 0.76 7.86
C PHE A 82 -16.11 1.46 9.13
N GLY A 83 -15.21 2.02 9.94
CA GLY A 83 -15.56 2.83 11.09
C GLY A 83 -15.85 4.29 10.73
N ASP A 84 -15.92 5.12 11.76
CA ASP A 84 -15.99 6.57 11.61
C ASP A 84 -14.60 7.18 11.35
N LEU A 85 -14.58 8.47 11.01
CA LEU A 85 -13.34 9.21 10.77
C LEU A 85 -12.42 9.20 12.01
N SER A 86 -12.99 9.15 13.22
CA SER A 86 -12.23 9.07 14.47
C SER A 86 -11.44 7.76 14.57
N THR A 87 -12.08 6.64 14.23
CA THR A 87 -11.49 5.29 14.19
C THR A 87 -10.37 5.22 13.18
N TYR A 88 -10.59 5.77 11.98
CA TYR A 88 -9.56 5.90 10.96
C TYR A 88 -8.37 6.71 11.48
N ARG A 89 -8.62 7.91 12.02
CA ARG A 89 -7.56 8.83 12.46
C ARG A 89 -6.66 8.22 13.53
N LYS A 90 -7.24 7.49 14.49
CA LYS A 90 -6.47 6.77 15.52
C LYS A 90 -5.48 5.76 14.94
N SER A 91 -5.77 5.20 13.77
CA SER A 91 -4.98 4.13 13.17
C SER A 91 -4.05 4.63 12.05
N PHE A 92 -4.54 5.49 11.15
CA PHE A 92 -3.84 5.84 9.89
C PHE A 92 -3.36 7.30 9.83
N GLY A 93 -3.82 8.17 10.75
CA GLY A 93 -3.50 9.60 10.69
C GLY A 93 -4.47 10.38 9.84
N THR A 94 -3.96 11.11 8.86
CA THR A 94 -4.77 12.03 8.06
C THR A 94 -5.12 11.43 6.70
N THR A 95 -6.11 12.01 6.03
CA THR A 95 -6.49 11.72 4.64
C THR A 95 -6.99 13.03 4.02
N PRO A 96 -6.79 13.27 2.71
CA PRO A 96 -7.35 14.43 2.02
C PRO A 96 -8.86 14.60 2.23
N LEU A 97 -9.61 13.52 2.46
CA LEU A 97 -11.05 13.56 2.72
C LEU A 97 -11.42 14.39 3.96
N MET A 98 -10.52 14.55 4.93
CA MET A 98 -10.76 15.38 6.12
C MET A 98 -10.88 16.88 5.80
N ARG A 99 -10.31 17.31 4.67
CA ARG A 99 -10.32 18.71 4.23
C ARG A 99 -11.50 19.03 3.31
N ILE A 100 -12.22 18.01 2.87
CA ILE A 100 -13.36 18.12 1.97
C ILE A 100 -14.64 18.08 2.80
N ASN A 101 -15.53 19.04 2.59
CA ASN A 101 -16.84 19.02 3.23
C ASN A 101 -17.56 17.70 2.93
N LYS A 102 -17.92 16.96 3.99
CA LYS A 102 -18.52 15.62 3.91
C LYS A 102 -17.68 14.57 3.16
N GLY A 103 -16.36 14.72 3.12
CA GLY A 103 -15.47 13.82 2.39
C GLY A 103 -15.51 12.37 2.90
N TRP A 104 -15.57 12.18 4.22
CA TRP A 104 -15.68 10.84 4.83
C TRP A 104 -17.03 10.17 4.53
N GLU A 105 -18.12 10.94 4.60
CA GLU A 105 -19.47 10.49 4.29
C GLU A 105 -19.60 10.11 2.81
N LYS A 106 -18.95 10.87 1.90
CA LYS A 106 -18.86 10.48 0.49
C LYS A 106 -18.18 9.12 0.33
N PHE A 107 -17.02 8.93 0.96
CA PHE A 107 -16.29 7.67 0.90
C PHE A 107 -17.11 6.50 1.45
N THR A 108 -17.70 6.63 2.64
CA THR A 108 -18.49 5.56 3.26
C THR A 108 -19.76 5.22 2.47
N ASN A 109 -20.41 6.22 1.86
CA ASN A 109 -21.55 6.00 0.94
C ASN A 109 -21.14 5.25 -0.33
N LEU A 110 -19.97 5.56 -0.91
CA LEU A 110 -19.43 4.85 -2.06
C LEU A 110 -19.07 3.41 -1.69
N LEU A 111 -18.37 3.21 -0.57
CA LEU A 111 -18.03 1.88 -0.05
C LEU A 111 -19.29 1.02 0.11
N LYS A 112 -20.34 1.56 0.74
CA LYS A 112 -21.63 0.86 0.92
C LYS A 112 -22.29 0.48 -0.41
N GLN A 113 -22.20 1.32 -1.43
CA GLN A 113 -22.76 1.02 -2.75
C GLN A 113 -21.95 -0.06 -3.46
N VAL A 114 -20.62 0.09 -3.50
CA VAL A 114 -19.71 -0.88 -4.12
C VAL A 114 -19.82 -2.25 -3.44
N SER A 115 -19.88 -2.33 -2.11
CA SER A 115 -20.04 -3.59 -1.37
C SER A 115 -21.33 -4.36 -1.65
N LYS A 116 -22.33 -3.75 -2.29
CA LYS A 116 -23.55 -4.46 -2.73
C LYS A 116 -23.37 -5.19 -4.07
N ILE A 117 -22.36 -4.82 -4.85
CA ILE A 117 -22.22 -5.23 -6.26
C ILE A 117 -20.87 -5.91 -6.53
N TYR A 118 -19.85 -5.64 -5.71
CA TYR A 118 -18.49 -6.15 -5.87
C TYR A 118 -18.03 -6.90 -4.61
N ASP A 119 -17.06 -7.80 -4.75
CA ASP A 119 -16.46 -8.52 -3.64
C ASP A 119 -15.52 -7.61 -2.85
N VAL A 120 -16.06 -7.01 -1.77
CA VAL A 120 -15.31 -6.16 -0.85
C VAL A 120 -14.93 -6.96 0.39
N ILE A 121 -13.64 -7.23 0.53
CA ILE A 121 -13.06 -8.00 1.63
C ILE A 121 -12.58 -7.03 2.70
N LYS A 122 -13.14 -7.17 3.90
CA LYS A 122 -12.65 -6.47 5.10
C LYS A 122 -11.37 -7.15 5.60
N VAL A 123 -10.24 -6.45 5.50
CA VAL A 123 -8.94 -6.95 5.98
C VAL A 123 -8.76 -6.56 7.45
N PRO A 124 -8.56 -7.53 8.37
CA PRO A 124 -8.34 -7.22 9.78
C PRO A 124 -6.93 -6.65 9.97
N VAL A 125 -6.83 -5.35 10.23
CA VAL A 125 -5.54 -4.67 10.35
C VAL A 125 -5.34 -4.05 11.74
N VAL A 126 -4.07 -3.85 12.09
CA VAL A 126 -3.65 -2.95 13.17
C VAL A 126 -2.46 -2.15 12.67
N THR A 127 -2.26 -0.92 13.15
CA THR A 127 -1.14 -0.08 12.73
C THR A 127 -0.16 0.13 13.88
N THR A 128 1.13 0.33 13.58
CA THR A 128 2.14 0.69 14.61
C THR A 128 1.74 1.95 15.38
N LYS A 129 1.07 2.89 14.73
CA LYS A 129 0.46 4.07 15.37
C LYS A 129 -0.62 3.70 16.37
N TYR A 130 -1.59 2.86 15.98
CA TYR A 130 -2.66 2.46 16.88
C TYR A 130 -2.08 1.81 18.14
N LEU A 131 -1.14 0.87 17.95
CA LEU A 131 -0.49 0.17 19.06
C LEU A 131 0.28 1.14 19.97
N ALA A 132 1.01 2.10 19.40
CA ALA A 132 1.80 3.07 20.17
C ALA A 132 0.95 3.99 21.04
N LEU A 133 -0.22 4.40 20.54
CA LEU A 133 -1.09 5.36 21.22
C LEU A 133 -2.04 4.75 22.25
N HIS A 134 -2.21 3.42 22.27
CA HIS A 134 -3.14 2.75 23.17
C HIS A 134 -2.37 1.91 24.20
N GLN A 135 -2.35 2.35 25.46
CA GLN A 135 -1.51 1.78 26.54
C GLN A 135 -1.59 0.25 26.69
N LYS A 136 -2.79 -0.36 26.53
CA LYS A 136 -2.95 -1.82 26.60
C LYS A 136 -2.24 -2.58 25.47
N ALA A 137 -2.00 -1.92 24.34
CA ALA A 137 -1.37 -2.46 23.14
C ALA A 137 0.10 -2.04 23.01
N LYS A 138 0.61 -1.21 23.93
CA LYS A 138 2.01 -0.76 23.90
C LYS A 138 2.97 -1.92 24.16
N THR A 139 2.62 -2.81 25.08
CA THR A 139 3.40 -4.04 25.34
C THR A 139 3.46 -4.95 24.11
N GLU A 140 2.40 -4.99 23.30
CA GLU A 140 2.38 -5.75 22.04
C GLU A 140 3.29 -5.12 20.99
N LEU A 141 3.33 -3.78 20.93
CA LEU A 141 4.24 -3.05 20.04
C LEU A 141 5.71 -3.28 20.40
N ASP A 142 6.03 -3.20 21.69
CA ASP A 142 7.39 -3.43 22.19
C ASP A 142 7.85 -4.84 21.80
N LEU A 143 6.99 -5.85 21.99
CA LEU A 143 7.25 -7.23 21.56
C LEU A 143 7.44 -7.38 20.04
N ILE A 144 6.63 -6.70 19.22
CA ILE A 144 6.76 -6.71 17.76
C ILE A 144 8.13 -6.18 17.32
N PHE A 145 8.66 -5.17 18.01
CA PHE A 145 9.96 -4.58 17.67
C PHE A 145 11.15 -5.31 18.29
N GLU A 146 10.97 -5.97 19.43
CA GLU A 146 11.99 -6.84 20.03
C GLU A 146 12.14 -8.16 19.28
N GLN A 147 11.02 -8.69 18.75
CA GLN A 147 10.97 -10.00 18.10
C GLN A 147 10.13 -9.94 16.83
N GLU A 148 10.80 -9.82 15.69
CA GLU A 148 10.12 -9.46 14.44
C GLU A 148 9.08 -10.49 14.01
N TYR A 149 9.27 -11.77 14.33
CA TYR A 149 8.31 -12.83 13.99
C TYR A 149 6.92 -12.62 14.62
N ILE A 150 6.84 -11.93 15.76
CA ILE A 150 5.57 -11.67 16.46
C ILE A 150 4.62 -10.88 15.56
N ARG A 151 5.13 -9.98 14.71
CA ARG A 151 4.29 -9.21 13.78
C ARG A 151 3.51 -10.10 12.81
N PHE A 152 4.09 -11.24 12.44
CA PHE A 152 3.54 -12.16 11.45
C PHE A 152 2.65 -13.23 12.09
N MET A 153 2.82 -13.45 13.40
CA MET A 153 1.94 -14.29 14.22
C MET A 153 0.77 -13.51 14.85
N PHE A 154 0.77 -12.18 14.71
CA PHE A 154 -0.27 -11.33 15.26
C PHE A 154 -1.63 -11.69 14.61
N GLY A 155 -2.70 -11.73 15.42
CA GLY A 155 -4.04 -12.09 14.93
C GLY A 155 -4.65 -11.10 13.92
N LYS A 156 -3.96 -9.99 13.67
CA LYS A 156 -4.27 -8.98 12.65
C LYS A 156 -3.04 -8.68 11.82
N VAL A 157 -3.25 -8.19 10.62
CA VAL A 157 -2.16 -7.73 9.75
C VAL A 157 -1.58 -6.44 10.31
N VAL A 158 -0.29 -6.44 10.65
CA VAL A 158 0.41 -5.27 11.19
C VAL A 158 0.87 -4.37 10.05
N PHE A 159 0.25 -3.20 9.93
CA PHE A 159 0.62 -2.12 9.02
C PHE A 159 1.63 -1.18 9.67
N GLY A 160 2.61 -0.77 8.88
CA GLY A 160 3.80 -0.07 9.34
C GLY A 160 4.89 -1.03 9.82
N THR A 161 6.12 -0.54 9.76
CA THR A 161 7.35 -1.21 10.18
C THR A 161 8.19 -0.32 11.11
N VAL A 162 7.82 0.96 11.24
CA VAL A 162 8.48 1.95 12.08
C VAL A 162 7.60 2.27 13.30
N PRO A 163 8.18 2.43 14.49
CA PRO A 163 7.47 2.96 15.66
C PRO A 163 6.84 4.32 15.35
N PHE A 164 5.65 4.58 15.87
CA PHE A 164 5.03 5.89 15.72
C PHE A 164 5.70 6.93 16.61
N ASP A 165 6.19 8.00 16.01
CA ASP A 165 6.83 9.13 16.69
C ASP A 165 6.07 10.44 16.48
N SER A 166 5.49 10.69 15.30
CA SER A 166 4.64 11.85 15.03
C SER A 166 3.79 11.68 13.75
N GLU A 167 2.70 12.44 13.64
CA GLU A 167 1.99 12.63 12.36
C GLU A 167 2.69 13.67 11.45
N SER A 168 3.56 14.50 12.01
CA SER A 168 4.29 15.54 11.28
C SER A 168 5.58 14.97 10.69
N VAL A 169 5.87 15.30 9.43
CA VAL A 169 7.18 15.04 8.83
C VAL A 169 8.00 16.32 8.95
N ILE A 170 8.97 16.34 9.87
CA ILE A 170 9.88 17.48 10.08
C ILE A 170 11.32 17.02 9.84
N GLY A 171 11.76 17.13 8.59
CA GLY A 171 13.07 16.63 8.15
C GLY A 171 13.28 15.17 8.57
N GLU A 172 14.40 14.90 9.25
CA GLU A 172 14.76 13.57 9.76
C GLU A 172 14.27 13.29 11.19
N THR A 173 13.59 14.26 11.83
CA THR A 173 13.24 14.18 13.26
C THR A 173 12.21 13.10 13.53
N PHE A 174 11.22 12.99 12.63
CA PHE A 174 10.13 12.04 12.73
C PHE A 174 10.15 11.11 11.53
N LYS A 175 10.36 9.83 11.81
CA LYS A 175 10.61 8.76 10.84
C LYS A 175 9.36 7.98 10.48
N TRP A 176 8.31 7.98 11.31
CA TRP A 176 7.10 7.21 11.03
C TRP A 176 6.44 7.63 9.71
N GLY A 177 6.32 8.94 9.49
CA GLY A 177 5.79 9.48 8.24
C GLY A 177 6.70 9.28 7.02
N LEU A 178 7.94 8.83 7.23
CA LEU A 178 8.89 8.59 6.15
C LEU A 178 8.78 7.19 5.55
N GLU A 179 8.10 6.26 6.21
CA GLU A 179 7.93 4.90 5.68
C GLU A 179 7.09 4.93 4.39
N ASN A 180 7.59 4.29 3.33
CA ASN A 180 6.87 4.18 2.06
C ASN A 180 5.64 3.27 2.21
N LYS A 181 4.61 3.49 1.37
CA LYS A 181 3.41 2.65 1.34
C LYS A 181 3.66 1.21 0.89
N LEU A 182 4.74 0.95 0.13
CA LEU A 182 5.16 -0.41 -0.21
C LEU A 182 5.35 -1.25 1.06
N THR A 183 6.18 -0.78 1.99
CA THR A 183 6.53 -1.53 3.20
C THR A 183 5.49 -1.40 4.30
N SER A 184 4.82 -0.25 4.40
CA SER A 184 3.83 -0.03 5.47
C SER A 184 2.46 -0.65 5.19
N ASN A 185 2.12 -0.94 3.93
CA ASN A 185 0.76 -1.38 3.56
C ASN A 185 0.76 -2.54 2.56
N VAL A 186 1.45 -2.39 1.42
CA VAL A 186 1.37 -3.34 0.30
C VAL A 186 1.97 -4.69 0.66
N LEU A 187 3.19 -4.74 1.19
CA LEU A 187 3.83 -5.99 1.62
C LEU A 187 3.03 -6.69 2.75
N PRO A 188 2.51 -5.98 3.78
CA PRO A 188 1.56 -6.57 4.72
C PRO A 188 0.30 -7.16 4.06
N ILE A 189 -0.27 -6.52 3.03
CA ILE A 189 -1.39 -7.08 2.27
C ILE A 189 -0.97 -8.33 1.50
N CYS A 190 0.20 -8.35 0.88
CA CYS A 190 0.71 -9.53 0.18
C CYS A 190 0.91 -10.71 1.15
N TYR A 191 1.37 -10.43 2.37
CA TYR A 191 1.46 -11.42 3.45
C TYR A 191 0.08 -11.95 3.86
N TYR A 192 -0.91 -11.07 4.03
CA TYR A 192 -2.30 -11.46 4.32
C TYR A 192 -2.88 -12.39 3.24
N LEU A 193 -2.55 -12.12 1.97
CA LEU A 193 -2.94 -12.94 0.83
C LEU A 193 -2.16 -14.26 0.73
N LYS A 194 -1.18 -14.48 1.62
CA LYS A 194 -0.30 -15.67 1.65
C LYS A 194 0.41 -15.89 0.32
N SER A 195 1.00 -14.82 -0.21
CA SER A 195 1.80 -14.89 -1.44
C SER A 195 3.18 -15.49 -1.16
N GLY A 196 3.60 -16.50 -1.93
CA GLY A 196 4.96 -17.05 -1.83
C GLY A 196 6.02 -16.14 -2.46
N LYS A 197 5.64 -15.43 -3.53
CA LYS A 197 6.48 -14.47 -4.26
C LYS A 197 5.72 -13.17 -4.54
N VAL A 198 6.40 -12.04 -4.47
CA VAL A 198 5.87 -10.69 -4.71
C VAL A 198 6.79 -10.00 -5.71
N LYS A 199 6.33 -9.83 -6.95
CA LYS A 199 7.04 -9.08 -8.00
C LYS A 199 6.49 -7.66 -8.06
N ILE A 200 7.34 -6.66 -7.87
CA ILE A 200 6.91 -5.26 -7.76
C ILE A 200 7.21 -4.44 -9.02
N TYR A 201 6.27 -3.57 -9.38
CA TYR A 201 6.41 -2.54 -10.41
C TYR A 201 5.88 -1.20 -9.88
N GLY A 202 6.44 -0.09 -10.35
CA GLY A 202 5.91 1.26 -10.09
C GLY A 202 6.08 1.76 -8.66
N PHE A 203 7.06 1.25 -7.92
CA PHE A 203 7.49 1.82 -6.64
C PHE A 203 8.85 2.47 -6.84
N ASP A 204 8.90 3.50 -7.68
CA ASP A 204 10.16 3.99 -8.23
C ASP A 204 10.96 4.85 -7.24
N TYR A 205 10.29 5.45 -6.25
CA TYR A 205 10.82 6.46 -5.31
C TYR A 205 11.19 7.80 -5.95
N GLN A 206 11.26 7.87 -7.27
CA GLN A 206 11.51 9.07 -8.05
C GLN A 206 10.79 9.02 -9.40
N GLY A 207 10.75 10.16 -10.09
CA GLY A 207 10.15 10.28 -11.42
C GLY A 207 8.63 10.45 -11.41
N PRO A 208 8.00 10.47 -12.60
CA PRO A 208 6.57 10.68 -12.76
C PRO A 208 5.78 9.40 -12.50
N ARG A 209 4.45 9.55 -12.46
CA ARG A 209 3.53 8.41 -12.45
C ARG A 209 3.37 7.88 -13.88
N PHE A 210 3.07 6.60 -14.07
CA PHE A 210 2.87 6.06 -15.44
C PHE A 210 1.66 6.66 -16.18
N TYR A 211 0.71 7.24 -15.44
CA TYR A 211 -0.50 7.87 -15.95
C TYR A 211 -0.48 9.40 -15.80
N SER A 212 0.63 10.00 -15.36
CA SER A 212 0.74 11.44 -15.20
C SER A 212 2.20 11.91 -15.16
N GLU A 213 2.52 12.94 -15.94
CA GLU A 213 3.81 13.63 -15.92
C GLU A 213 4.12 14.37 -14.59
N ILE A 214 3.18 14.37 -13.64
CA ILE A 214 3.37 14.99 -12.33
C ILE A 214 4.30 14.12 -11.47
N ALA A 215 5.57 14.52 -11.39
CA ALA A 215 6.55 13.99 -10.45
C ALA A 215 6.46 14.69 -9.08
N ARG A 216 5.30 14.59 -8.40
CA ARG A 216 5.17 15.04 -7.00
C ARG A 216 5.54 13.90 -6.06
N HIS A 217 6.78 13.88 -5.62
CA HIS A 217 7.18 13.15 -4.42
C HIS A 217 7.14 14.11 -3.21
N PRO A 218 6.69 13.66 -2.02
CA PRO A 218 6.78 14.46 -0.79
C PRO A 218 8.23 14.84 -0.44
N TRP A 219 9.20 14.14 -0.99
CA TRP A 219 10.64 14.39 -0.89
C TRP A 219 11.15 15.55 -1.76
N ASN A 220 10.34 16.02 -2.72
CA ASN A 220 10.71 17.11 -3.64
C ASN A 220 10.32 18.49 -3.12
N ASP A 221 9.91 18.62 -1.86
CA ASP A 221 9.74 19.93 -1.23
C ASP A 221 11.13 20.49 -0.90
N GLU A 222 11.44 21.70 -1.37
CA GLU A 222 12.76 22.35 -1.30
C GLU A 222 13.32 22.47 0.15
N SER A 223 12.48 22.18 1.15
CA SER A 223 12.84 22.12 2.57
C SER A 223 13.47 20.80 3.03
N GLN A 224 13.49 19.73 2.21
CA GLN A 224 14.00 18.40 2.56
C GLN A 224 15.34 18.11 1.86
N VAL A 225 16.39 18.78 2.31
CA VAL A 225 17.66 18.97 1.59
C VAL A 225 18.67 17.81 1.76
N LYS A 226 18.26 16.57 2.09
CA LYS A 226 19.24 15.49 2.38
C LYS A 226 18.85 14.12 1.82
N ASP A 227 19.84 13.47 1.20
CA ASP A 227 19.79 12.14 0.57
C ASP A 227 19.35 11.00 1.52
N ASN A 228 19.40 11.22 2.83
CA ASN A 228 19.15 10.18 3.85
C ASN A 228 17.68 9.78 4.03
N ILE A 229 16.73 10.58 3.51
CA ILE A 229 15.31 10.28 3.67
C ILE A 229 14.90 9.08 2.81
N VAL A 230 15.35 9.08 1.54
CA VAL A 230 15.12 7.95 0.62
C VAL A 230 15.84 6.71 1.13
N GLU A 231 17.08 6.86 1.62
CA GLU A 231 17.87 5.79 2.22
C GLU A 231 17.13 5.14 3.40
N PHE A 232 16.51 5.95 4.28
CA PHE A 232 15.72 5.43 5.39
C PHE A 232 14.56 4.54 4.91
N SER A 233 13.76 5.02 3.95
CA SER A 233 12.64 4.26 3.41
C SER A 233 13.09 2.99 2.67
N LEU A 234 14.23 3.02 1.99
CA LEU A 234 14.81 1.86 1.30
C LEU A 234 15.40 0.83 2.28
N ASN A 235 16.02 1.27 3.37
CA ASN A 235 16.50 0.37 4.42
C ASN A 235 15.36 -0.43 5.08
N ILE A 236 14.14 0.11 5.12
CA ILE A 236 12.95 -0.65 5.57
C ILE A 236 12.62 -1.76 4.56
N LEU A 237 12.71 -1.49 3.26
CA LEU A 237 12.51 -2.53 2.24
C LEU A 237 13.57 -3.63 2.36
N LYS A 238 14.84 -3.27 2.57
CA LYS A 238 15.91 -4.23 2.85
C LYS A 238 15.55 -5.13 4.03
N LYS A 239 15.01 -4.57 5.12
CA LYS A 239 14.55 -5.34 6.28
C LYS A 239 13.46 -6.36 5.92
N TRP A 240 12.53 -5.99 5.04
CA TRP A 240 11.53 -6.94 4.52
C TRP A 240 12.16 -8.08 3.72
N VAL A 241 13.18 -7.81 2.91
CA VAL A 241 13.91 -8.87 2.18
C VAL A 241 14.61 -9.82 3.16
N GLU A 242 15.26 -9.28 4.19
CA GLU A 242 15.95 -10.05 5.23
C GLU A 242 14.97 -10.94 6.04
N TRP A 243 13.71 -10.52 6.18
CA TRP A 243 12.66 -11.28 6.86
C TRP A 243 12.03 -12.40 6.02
N LYS A 244 12.54 -12.71 4.82
CA LYS A 244 12.05 -13.81 3.97
C LYS A 244 11.90 -15.13 4.74
N SER A 245 12.85 -15.47 5.62
CA SER A 245 12.80 -16.70 6.44
C SER A 245 11.70 -16.69 7.52
N ILE A 246 11.17 -15.51 7.87
CA ILE A 246 10.13 -15.32 8.88
C ILE A 246 8.75 -15.35 8.23
N HIS A 247 8.53 -14.54 7.19
CA HIS A 247 7.21 -14.41 6.55
C HIS A 247 7.04 -15.31 5.31
N GLY A 248 8.10 -15.94 4.83
CA GLY A 248 8.07 -16.92 3.73
C GLY A 248 7.81 -16.32 2.34
N MET A 249 7.95 -15.01 2.18
CA MET A 249 7.70 -14.33 0.89
C MET A 249 9.01 -13.93 0.24
N GLU A 250 9.18 -14.26 -1.03
CA GLU A 250 10.25 -13.71 -1.86
C GLU A 250 9.79 -12.39 -2.48
N ILE A 251 10.57 -11.32 -2.32
CA ILE A 251 10.27 -9.98 -2.86
C ILE A 251 11.29 -9.70 -3.95
N ILE A 252 10.83 -9.41 -5.15
CA ILE A 252 11.65 -9.21 -6.35
C ILE A 252 11.17 -8.01 -7.14
N SER A 253 12.06 -7.42 -7.93
CA SER A 253 11.71 -6.36 -8.85
C SER A 253 11.28 -6.94 -10.20
N GLY A 254 10.25 -6.36 -10.78
CA GLY A 254 9.81 -6.67 -12.14
C GLY A 254 10.40 -5.77 -13.22
N THR A 255 11.24 -4.80 -12.85
CA THR A 255 11.81 -3.80 -13.76
C THR A 255 13.32 -3.66 -13.54
N GLN A 256 14.07 -3.41 -14.61
CA GLN A 256 15.48 -2.98 -14.53
C GLN A 256 15.64 -1.47 -14.63
N ASP A 257 14.54 -0.70 -14.68
CA ASP A 257 14.60 0.74 -14.86
C ASP A 257 15.47 1.35 -13.75
N PRO A 258 16.55 2.08 -14.09
CA PRO A 258 17.43 2.70 -13.10
C PRO A 258 16.71 3.75 -12.24
N VAL A 259 15.54 4.23 -12.66
CA VAL A 259 14.74 5.10 -11.80
C VAL A 259 14.13 4.34 -10.61
N CYS A 260 14.00 3.02 -10.68
CA CYS A 260 13.43 2.18 -9.62
C CYS A 260 14.47 1.87 -8.54
N LEU A 261 14.57 2.75 -7.54
CA LEU A 261 15.54 2.61 -6.45
C LEU A 261 15.43 1.31 -5.62
N PRO A 262 14.27 0.64 -5.49
CA PRO A 262 14.21 -0.70 -4.92
C PRO A 262 15.15 -1.74 -5.54
N ASN A 263 15.60 -1.54 -6.78
CA ASN A 263 16.53 -2.44 -7.47
C ASN A 263 17.88 -2.60 -6.75
N ASP A 264 18.25 -1.67 -5.87
CA ASP A 264 19.46 -1.79 -5.03
C ASP A 264 19.38 -2.96 -4.03
N PHE A 265 18.17 -3.42 -3.69
CA PHE A 265 17.93 -4.47 -2.69
C PHE A 265 17.17 -5.67 -3.23
N LEU A 266 16.52 -5.53 -4.39
CA LEU A 266 15.68 -6.57 -4.98
C LEU A 266 16.38 -7.22 -6.17
N THR A 267 16.30 -8.54 -6.24
CA THR A 267 16.69 -9.26 -7.45
C THR A 267 15.68 -8.98 -8.56
N PHE A 268 16.16 -8.68 -9.76
CA PHE A 268 15.31 -8.54 -10.94
C PHE A 268 14.94 -9.92 -11.51
N GLU A 269 13.67 -10.06 -11.91
CA GLU A 269 13.15 -11.21 -12.65
C GLU A 269 12.22 -10.68 -13.74
N GLU A 270 12.43 -11.10 -14.99
CA GLU A 270 11.58 -10.75 -16.14
C GLU A 270 10.17 -11.34 -16.00
#